data_AF-C0C0U0-F1
#
_entry.id   AF-C0C0U0-F1
#
_cell.length_a   1.000
_cell.length_b   1.000
_cell.length_c   1.000
_cell.angle_alpha   90.00
_cell.angle_beta   90.00
_cell.angle_gamma   90.00
#
_symmetry.space_group_name_H-M   'P 1'
#
loop_
_entity.id
_entity.type
_entity.pdbx_description
1 polymer ?
#
loop_
_entity_poly.entity_id
_entity_poly.type
_entity_poly.pdbx_seq_one_letter_code
_entity_poly.pdbx_strand_id
1 'polypeptide(L)'
;MKKTALLTMILAALMLGGCSGRLSDEYITIDKYEGIEVEKAEVTDTTDEEIDKVVARMMEGYTAQHDLPEDTKITDAIVKETLSDTAETVEQYRLELKKQIDAAKEKAARTKVETKVWEKVIDNSEVKKYPADRLKEVEENLKSQYEDYAKEAGTEYDAYMEALGMTDKDIEKAAKASVKQELAAEVLANKYGLKPNEEDFQTALEAYADEYKFANVDLLLEAVPEEEMRLLVTQDNVKSWLADRCRLTEPSKKTEKE
;
A
#
# COMPACT_ATOMS: atom_id res chain seq x y z
N MET A 1 -5.80 10.38 -59.00
CA MET A 1 -6.21 11.80 -59.01
C MET A 1 -7.67 11.80 -58.54
N LYS A 2 -8.11 12.42 -57.44
CA LYS A 2 -7.74 13.68 -56.78
C LYS A 2 -7.77 13.52 -55.26
N LYS A 3 -6.93 14.33 -54.61
CA LYS A 3 -6.76 14.50 -53.16
C LYS A 3 -7.88 15.40 -52.62
N THR A 4 -8.42 15.09 -51.45
CA THR A 4 -9.07 16.04 -50.50
C THR A 4 -9.06 15.39 -49.12
N ALA A 5 -8.06 15.65 -48.29
CA ALA A 5 -7.98 16.75 -47.32
C ALA A 5 -8.37 16.24 -45.91
N LEU A 6 -7.38 15.60 -45.26
CA LEU A 6 -7.37 15.38 -43.82
C LEU A 6 -7.32 16.76 -43.14
N LEU A 7 -8.40 17.14 -42.46
CA LEU A 7 -8.39 18.23 -41.50
C LEU A 7 -7.92 17.65 -40.17
N THR A 8 -6.59 17.58 -40.02
CA THR A 8 -5.93 17.42 -38.73
C THR A 8 -6.29 18.61 -37.86
N MET A 9 -7.27 18.42 -36.98
CA MET A 9 -7.52 19.34 -35.87
C MET A 9 -6.34 19.17 -34.91
N ILE A 10 -5.31 20.00 -35.12
CA ILE A 10 -4.20 20.21 -34.21
C ILE A 10 -4.84 20.73 -32.92
N LEU A 11 -5.07 19.83 -31.97
CA LEU A 11 -5.22 20.23 -30.58
C LEU A 11 -3.89 20.87 -30.24
N ALA A 12 -3.90 22.19 -30.12
CA ALA A 12 -2.76 22.95 -29.62
C ALA A 12 -2.43 22.39 -28.24
N ALA A 13 -1.46 21.49 -28.18
CA ALA A 13 -0.74 21.18 -26.97
C ALA A 13 -0.08 22.49 -26.54
N LEU A 14 -0.81 23.25 -25.72
CA LEU A 14 -0.25 24.29 -24.87
C LEU A 14 0.84 23.60 -24.05
N MET A 15 2.08 23.74 -24.52
CA MET A 15 3.27 23.44 -23.77
C MET A 15 3.28 24.36 -22.55
N LEU A 16 2.68 23.92 -21.45
CA LEU A 16 2.95 24.45 -20.12
C LEU A 16 4.27 23.85 -19.64
N GLY A 17 5.38 24.33 -20.20
CA GLY A 17 6.64 24.26 -19.48
C GLY A 17 6.55 25.15 -18.25
N GLY A 18 6.77 24.59 -17.06
CA GLY A 18 7.29 25.37 -15.93
C GLY A 18 6.37 25.69 -14.75
N CYS A 19 5.45 24.82 -14.36
CA CYS A 19 5.02 24.74 -12.97
C CYS A 19 5.29 23.32 -12.49
N SER A 20 6.55 23.02 -12.14
CA SER A 20 6.84 21.89 -11.25
C SER A 20 6.03 22.13 -9.99
N GLY A 21 5.03 21.29 -9.70
CA GLY A 21 4.24 21.37 -8.48
C GLY A 21 5.16 21.40 -7.27
N ARG A 22 5.55 22.61 -6.87
CA ARG A 22 6.37 22.91 -5.72
C ARG A 22 5.44 23.35 -4.62
N LEU A 23 5.64 22.82 -3.43
CA LEU A 23 4.86 23.15 -2.26
C LEU A 23 5.80 23.33 -1.08
N SER A 24 5.52 24.29 -0.21
CA SER A 24 6.36 24.59 0.94
C SER A 24 5.53 25.25 2.02
N ASP A 25 5.79 24.90 3.27
CA ASP A 25 5.20 25.51 4.46
C ASP A 25 6.29 26.05 5.41
N GLU A 26 6.16 25.86 6.71
CA GLU A 26 7.20 26.20 7.70
C GLU A 26 8.25 25.08 7.87
N TYR A 27 7.88 23.82 7.67
CA TYR A 27 8.66 22.63 8.05
C TYR A 27 9.31 21.92 6.87
N ILE A 28 8.63 21.83 5.73
CA ILE A 28 9.08 21.05 4.57
C ILE A 28 8.90 21.81 3.25
N THR A 29 9.71 21.46 2.28
CA THR A 29 9.55 21.81 0.87
C THR A 29 9.44 20.52 0.06
N ILE A 30 8.45 20.45 -0.82
CA ILE A 30 8.34 19.42 -1.86
C ILE A 30 8.62 20.12 -3.19
N ASP A 31 9.75 19.80 -3.82
CA ASP A 31 10.19 20.44 -5.07
C ASP A 31 9.36 19.98 -6.28
N LYS A 32 8.88 18.74 -6.24
CA LYS A 32 8.05 18.14 -7.28
C LYS A 32 7.14 17.04 -6.74
N TYR A 33 5.83 17.24 -6.83
CA TYR A 33 4.82 16.18 -6.60
C TYR A 33 3.84 15.96 -7.76
N GLU A 34 3.77 16.89 -8.73
CA GLU A 34 2.89 16.75 -9.90
C GLU A 34 3.63 16.13 -11.09
N GLY A 35 2.93 15.30 -11.86
CA GLY A 35 3.47 14.68 -13.07
C GLY A 35 4.67 13.77 -12.80
N ILE A 36 4.67 13.09 -11.65
CA ILE A 36 5.65 12.06 -11.33
C ILE A 36 5.47 10.89 -12.30
N GLU A 37 6.56 10.46 -12.93
CA GLU A 37 6.55 9.33 -13.85
C GLU A 37 6.84 8.04 -13.10
N VAL A 38 6.03 7.00 -13.30
CA VAL A 38 6.19 5.70 -12.66
C VAL A 38 5.94 4.60 -13.68
N GLU A 39 6.80 3.58 -13.68
CA GLU A 39 6.60 2.40 -14.52
C GLU A 39 5.32 1.67 -14.10
N LYS A 40 4.47 1.42 -15.08
CA LYS A 40 3.24 0.65 -14.93
C LYS A 40 3.56 -0.74 -14.37
N ALA A 41 2.81 -1.16 -13.36
CA ALA A 41 2.84 -2.55 -12.91
C ALA A 41 2.10 -3.43 -13.93
N GLU A 42 2.75 -4.52 -14.36
CA GLU A 42 2.08 -5.52 -15.21
C GLU A 42 1.03 -6.26 -14.38
N VAL A 43 -0.19 -6.30 -14.91
CA VAL A 43 -1.31 -7.09 -14.40
C VAL A 43 -1.65 -8.09 -15.48
N THR A 44 -1.45 -9.37 -15.20
CA THR A 44 -1.80 -10.47 -16.11
C THR A 44 -3.07 -11.14 -15.63
N ASP A 45 -3.91 -11.55 -16.58
CA ASP A 45 -5.13 -12.30 -16.28
C ASP A 45 -4.81 -13.55 -15.44
N THR A 46 -5.67 -13.86 -14.48
CA THR A 46 -5.57 -15.12 -13.74
C THR A 46 -5.80 -16.31 -14.63
N THR A 47 -4.82 -17.21 -14.60
CA THR A 47 -4.77 -18.47 -15.33
C THR A 47 -5.46 -19.60 -14.55
N ASP A 48 -5.91 -20.63 -15.26
CA ASP A 48 -6.48 -21.82 -14.63
C ASP A 48 -5.49 -22.53 -13.70
N GLU A 49 -4.19 -22.47 -14.01
CA GLU A 49 -3.13 -23.04 -13.17
C GLU A 49 -3.03 -22.35 -11.80
N GLU A 50 -3.18 -21.02 -11.76
CA GLU A 50 -3.22 -20.26 -10.51
C GLU A 50 -4.46 -20.62 -9.68
N ILE A 51 -5.62 -20.79 -10.33
CA ILE A 51 -6.86 -21.22 -9.68
C ILE A 51 -6.68 -22.64 -9.12
N ASP A 52 -6.11 -23.55 -9.90
CA ASP A 52 -5.85 -24.93 -9.50
C ASP A 52 -4.94 -25.00 -8.27
N LYS A 53 -3.90 -24.17 -8.21
CA LYS A 53 -3.01 -24.07 -7.05
C LYS A 53 -3.75 -23.62 -5.79
N VAL A 54 -4.65 -22.65 -5.90
CA VAL A 54 -5.47 -22.20 -4.75
C VAL A 54 -6.46 -23.29 -4.33
N VAL A 55 -7.15 -23.92 -5.29
CA VAL A 55 -8.06 -25.04 -5.00
C VAL A 55 -7.32 -26.18 -4.31
N ALA A 56 -6.13 -26.55 -4.79
CA ALA A 56 -5.31 -27.60 -4.18
C ALA A 56 -4.97 -27.26 -2.72
N ARG A 57 -4.50 -26.04 -2.44
CA ARG A 57 -4.17 -25.59 -1.07
C ARG A 57 -5.38 -25.63 -0.14
N MET A 58 -6.55 -25.22 -0.62
CA MET A 58 -7.79 -25.27 0.17
C MET A 58 -8.23 -26.72 0.43
N MET A 59 -8.09 -27.59 -0.57
CA MET A 59 -8.38 -29.01 -0.44
C MET A 59 -7.40 -29.72 0.49
N GLU A 60 -6.12 -29.35 0.53
CA GLU A 60 -5.14 -29.89 1.49
C GLU A 60 -5.59 -29.65 2.95
N GLY A 61 -6.08 -28.45 3.26
CA GLY A 61 -6.64 -28.15 4.57
C GLY A 61 -7.88 -28.99 4.89
N TYR A 62 -8.78 -29.10 3.92
CA TYR A 62 -10.01 -29.89 4.05
C TYR A 62 -9.74 -31.38 4.24
N THR A 63 -8.91 -32.00 3.38
CA THR A 63 -8.64 -33.44 3.45
C THR A 63 -7.93 -33.81 4.75
N ALA A 64 -6.99 -32.97 5.22
CA ALA A 64 -6.34 -33.16 6.51
C ALA A 64 -7.32 -33.07 7.69
N GLN A 65 -8.28 -32.13 7.64
CA GLN A 65 -9.29 -31.98 8.69
C GLN A 65 -10.30 -33.13 8.72
N HIS A 66 -10.57 -33.76 7.57
CA HIS A 66 -11.58 -34.80 7.40
C HIS A 66 -11.00 -36.23 7.26
N ASP A 67 -9.69 -36.40 7.45
CA ASP A 67 -8.97 -37.69 7.28
C ASP A 67 -9.24 -38.36 5.92
N LEU A 68 -9.22 -37.54 4.86
CA LEU A 68 -9.45 -37.99 3.49
C LEU A 68 -8.11 -38.16 2.74
N PRO A 69 -8.06 -39.04 1.71
CA PRO A 69 -6.88 -39.16 0.85
C PRO A 69 -6.47 -37.81 0.21
N GLU A 70 -5.17 -37.56 0.10
CA GLU A 70 -4.63 -36.33 -0.51
C GLU A 70 -5.07 -36.13 -1.98
N ASP A 71 -5.39 -37.22 -2.69
CA ASP A 71 -5.85 -37.18 -4.07
C ASP A 71 -7.36 -36.93 -4.23
N THR A 72 -8.07 -36.74 -3.12
CA THR A 72 -9.51 -36.42 -3.11
C THR A 72 -9.79 -35.20 -3.99
N LYS A 73 -10.74 -35.35 -4.92
CA LYS A 73 -11.14 -34.27 -5.82
C LYS A 73 -12.18 -33.37 -5.17
N ILE A 74 -12.09 -32.08 -5.47
CA ILE A 74 -13.14 -31.12 -5.14
C ILE A 74 -14.45 -31.53 -5.84
N THR A 75 -15.55 -31.39 -5.12
CA THR A 75 -16.91 -31.66 -5.63
C THR A 75 -17.84 -30.52 -5.24
N ASP A 76 -18.99 -30.41 -5.92
CA ASP A 76 -20.01 -29.40 -5.60
C ASP A 76 -20.47 -29.49 -4.14
N ALA A 77 -20.54 -30.70 -3.58
CA ALA A 77 -20.90 -30.91 -2.18
C ALA A 77 -19.85 -30.31 -1.23
N ILE A 78 -18.57 -30.57 -1.47
CA ILE A 78 -17.47 -30.02 -0.65
C ILE A 78 -17.45 -28.48 -0.73
N VAL A 79 -17.67 -27.93 -1.93
CA VAL A 79 -17.76 -26.48 -2.12
C VAL A 79 -18.84 -25.88 -1.25
N LYS A 80 -20.07 -26.41 -1.37
CA LYS A 80 -21.25 -25.90 -0.68
C LYS A 80 -21.19 -26.06 0.83
N GLU A 81 -20.55 -27.12 1.33
CA GLU A 81 -20.52 -27.43 2.76
C GLU A 81 -19.38 -26.72 3.50
N THR A 82 -18.30 -26.33 2.82
CA THR A 82 -17.08 -25.91 3.54
C THR A 82 -16.25 -24.83 2.85
N LEU A 83 -16.18 -24.78 1.52
CA LEU A 83 -15.20 -23.91 0.85
C LEU A 83 -15.71 -22.53 0.45
N SER A 84 -17.03 -22.35 0.31
CA SER A 84 -17.63 -21.05 0.01
C SER A 84 -19.02 -20.94 0.60
N ASP A 85 -19.32 -19.76 1.14
CA ASP A 85 -20.66 -19.41 1.62
C ASP A 85 -21.61 -18.99 0.49
N THR A 86 -21.09 -18.79 -0.72
CA THR A 86 -21.85 -18.23 -1.86
C THR A 86 -21.86 -19.10 -3.11
N ALA A 87 -20.86 -19.96 -3.30
CA ALA A 87 -20.80 -20.88 -4.43
C ALA A 87 -21.48 -22.22 -4.10
N GLU A 88 -22.28 -22.73 -5.03
CA GLU A 88 -22.93 -24.05 -4.93
C GLU A 88 -22.24 -25.13 -5.77
N THR A 89 -21.41 -24.73 -6.73
CA THR A 89 -20.71 -25.65 -7.64
C THR A 89 -19.23 -25.34 -7.73
N VAL A 90 -18.43 -26.33 -8.12
CA VAL A 90 -16.99 -26.17 -8.39
C VAL A 90 -16.75 -25.06 -9.40
N GLU A 91 -17.55 -24.99 -10.46
CA GLU A 91 -17.42 -23.93 -11.48
C GLU A 91 -17.67 -22.52 -10.90
N GLN A 92 -18.69 -22.37 -10.06
CA GLN A 92 -18.97 -21.09 -9.40
C GLN A 92 -17.84 -20.69 -8.45
N TYR A 93 -17.32 -21.65 -7.68
CA TYR A 93 -16.21 -21.42 -6.76
C TYR A 93 -14.93 -21.03 -7.51
N ARG A 94 -14.63 -21.69 -8.64
CA ARG A 94 -13.48 -21.31 -9.49
C ARG A 94 -13.63 -19.90 -10.04
N LEU A 95 -14.84 -19.49 -10.44
CA LEU A 95 -15.10 -18.11 -10.90
C LEU A 95 -14.96 -17.09 -9.75
N GLU A 96 -15.39 -17.45 -8.54
CA GLU A 96 -15.19 -16.65 -7.33
C GLU A 96 -13.70 -16.45 -7.06
N LEU A 97 -12.91 -17.54 -7.02
CA LEU A 97 -11.47 -17.50 -6.84
C LEU A 97 -10.79 -16.65 -7.93
N LYS A 98 -11.21 -16.80 -9.20
CA LYS A 98 -10.68 -15.96 -10.29
C LYS A 98 -10.86 -14.47 -9.99
N LYS A 99 -12.06 -14.05 -9.57
CA LYS A 99 -12.34 -12.66 -9.22
C LYS A 99 -11.50 -12.18 -8.04
N GLN A 100 -11.34 -13.01 -7.01
CA GLN A 100 -10.53 -12.67 -5.84
C GLN A 100 -9.04 -12.50 -6.21
N ILE A 101 -8.50 -13.42 -7.03
CA ILE A 101 -7.11 -13.35 -7.48
C ILE A 101 -6.89 -12.15 -8.41
N ASP A 102 -7.80 -11.89 -9.35
CA ASP A 102 -7.73 -10.73 -10.25
C ASP A 102 -7.77 -9.42 -9.43
N ALA A 103 -8.69 -9.29 -8.47
CA ALA A 103 -8.77 -8.13 -7.58
C ALA A 103 -7.50 -7.97 -6.72
N ALA A 104 -6.93 -9.07 -6.21
CA ALA A 104 -5.68 -9.03 -5.46
C ALA A 104 -4.50 -8.57 -6.32
N LYS A 105 -4.42 -9.02 -7.58
CA LYS A 105 -3.41 -8.56 -8.55
C LYS A 105 -3.55 -7.08 -8.86
N GLU A 106 -4.78 -6.59 -9.05
CA GLU A 106 -5.06 -5.17 -9.26
C GLU A 106 -4.68 -4.33 -8.03
N LYS A 107 -5.07 -4.74 -6.81
CA LYS A 107 -4.67 -4.06 -5.56
C LYS A 107 -3.15 -4.02 -5.44
N ALA A 108 -2.47 -5.14 -5.66
CA ALA A 108 -1.00 -5.20 -5.59
C ALA A 108 -0.32 -4.29 -6.64
N ALA A 109 -0.86 -4.22 -7.86
CA ALA A 109 -0.36 -3.32 -8.89
C ALA A 109 -0.58 -1.84 -8.51
N ARG A 110 -1.75 -1.51 -7.96
CA ARG A 110 -2.08 -0.17 -7.46
C ARG A 110 -1.13 0.24 -6.34
N THR A 111 -0.95 -0.60 -5.32
CA THR A 111 -0.02 -0.33 -4.21
C THR A 111 1.41 -0.09 -4.72
N LYS A 112 1.89 -0.87 -5.71
CA LYS A 112 3.21 -0.62 -6.33
C LYS A 112 3.31 0.78 -6.96
N VAL A 113 2.26 1.25 -7.62
CA VAL A 113 2.24 2.60 -8.20
C VAL A 113 2.25 3.65 -7.09
N GLU A 114 1.38 3.51 -6.10
CA GLU A 114 1.29 4.41 -4.94
C GLU A 114 2.63 4.53 -4.23
N THR A 115 3.28 3.41 -3.89
CA THR A 115 4.60 3.38 -3.26
C THR A 115 5.64 4.09 -4.12
N LYS A 116 5.76 3.77 -5.41
CA LYS A 116 6.77 4.38 -6.29
C LYS A 116 6.56 5.89 -6.49
N VAL A 117 5.30 6.34 -6.61
CA VAL A 117 5.00 7.76 -6.74
C VAL A 117 5.38 8.47 -5.44
N TRP A 118 4.98 7.91 -4.31
CA TRP A 118 5.24 8.46 -3.00
C TRP A 118 6.72 8.55 -2.66
N GLU A 119 7.50 7.49 -2.91
CA GLU A 119 8.97 7.49 -2.79
C GLU A 119 9.59 8.65 -3.56
N LYS A 120 9.19 8.85 -4.83
CA LYS A 120 9.67 9.97 -5.64
C LYS A 120 9.27 11.32 -5.08
N VAL A 121 8.09 11.46 -4.51
CA VAL A 121 7.68 12.72 -3.85
C VAL A 121 8.56 13.00 -2.64
N ILE A 122 8.80 11.99 -1.81
CA ILE A 122 9.66 12.11 -0.62
C ILE A 122 11.11 12.40 -0.98
N ASP A 123 11.63 11.78 -2.03
CA ASP A 123 12.98 12.05 -2.55
C ASP A 123 13.11 13.49 -3.06
N ASN A 124 12.04 14.02 -3.67
CA ASN A 124 11.93 15.41 -4.08
C ASN A 124 11.53 16.35 -2.92
N SER A 125 11.63 15.91 -1.66
CA SER A 125 11.28 16.71 -0.50
C SER A 125 12.48 16.98 0.41
N GLU A 126 12.55 18.20 0.94
CA GLU A 126 13.57 18.66 1.89
C GLU A 126 12.92 19.22 3.15
N VAL A 127 13.28 18.66 4.31
CA VAL A 127 12.84 19.17 5.61
C VAL A 127 13.70 20.38 5.99
N LYS A 128 13.07 21.54 6.16
CA LYS A 128 13.71 22.78 6.62
C LYS A 128 13.95 22.75 8.12
N LYS A 129 12.98 22.24 8.87
CA LYS A 129 13.08 22.00 10.31
C LYS A 129 12.11 20.90 10.74
N TYR A 130 12.50 20.14 11.75
CA TYR A 130 11.62 19.15 12.36
C TYR A 130 10.84 19.80 13.52
N PRO A 131 9.54 19.52 13.66
CA PRO A 131 8.82 19.83 14.89
C PRO A 131 9.44 19.02 16.04
N ALA A 132 10.02 19.71 17.03
CA ALA A 132 10.85 19.07 18.06
C ALA A 132 10.06 18.07 18.92
N ASP A 133 8.85 18.45 19.33
CA ASP A 133 8.00 17.62 20.18
C ASP A 133 7.57 16.35 19.44
N ARG A 134 7.11 16.48 18.19
CA ARG A 134 6.71 15.32 17.36
C ARG A 134 7.90 14.42 17.05
N LEU A 135 9.06 14.98 16.71
CA LEU A 135 10.26 14.17 16.46
C LEU A 135 10.65 13.36 17.70
N LYS A 136 10.62 13.99 18.87
CA LYS A 136 10.94 13.32 20.13
C LYS A 136 9.92 12.21 20.44
N GLU A 137 8.64 12.49 20.27
CA GLU A 137 7.57 11.50 20.46
C GLU A 137 7.77 10.28 19.56
N VAL A 138 8.02 10.48 18.26
CA VAL A 138 8.26 9.37 17.32
C VAL A 138 9.53 8.59 17.69
N GLU A 139 10.60 9.27 18.11
CA GLU A 139 11.84 8.62 18.56
C GLU A 139 11.62 7.77 19.82
N GLU A 140 10.89 8.29 20.81
CA GLU A 140 10.55 7.57 22.05
C GLU A 140 9.65 6.37 21.77
N ASN A 141 8.64 6.52 20.90
CA ASN A 141 7.74 5.42 20.51
C ASN A 141 8.50 4.31 19.78
N LEU A 142 9.38 4.65 18.83
CA LEU A 142 10.23 3.67 18.15
C LEU A 142 11.16 2.96 19.13
N LYS A 143 11.79 3.70 20.05
CA LYS A 143 12.66 3.10 21.06
C LYS A 143 11.89 2.13 21.96
N SER A 144 10.74 2.55 22.48
CA SER A 144 9.88 1.71 23.32
C SER A 144 9.49 0.41 22.60
N GLN A 145 9.16 0.48 21.31
CA GLN A 145 8.84 -0.71 20.52
C GLN A 145 10.01 -1.71 20.47
N TYR A 146 11.24 -1.24 20.27
CA TYR A 146 12.42 -2.12 20.28
C TYR A 146 12.75 -2.64 21.69
N GLU A 147 12.48 -1.88 22.73
CA GLU A 147 12.60 -2.34 24.13
C GLU A 147 11.59 -3.48 24.41
N ASP A 148 10.36 -3.37 23.93
CA ASP A 148 9.35 -4.42 24.04
C ASP A 148 9.75 -5.68 23.27
N TYR A 149 10.27 -5.54 22.04
CA TYR A 149 10.79 -6.68 21.28
C TYR A 149 11.99 -7.36 21.96
N ALA A 150 12.91 -6.58 22.53
CA ALA A 150 14.05 -7.12 23.28
C ALA A 150 13.56 -7.95 24.49
N LYS A 151 12.59 -7.42 25.22
CA LYS A 151 11.96 -8.09 26.36
C LYS A 151 11.24 -9.37 25.96
N GLU A 152 10.50 -9.36 24.85
CA GLU A 152 9.85 -10.56 24.30
C GLU A 152 10.87 -11.62 23.89
N ALA A 153 11.98 -11.19 23.29
CA ALA A 153 13.11 -12.05 22.94
C ALA A 153 13.95 -12.49 24.17
N GLY A 154 13.65 -12.00 25.38
CA GLY A 154 14.36 -12.37 26.60
C GLY A 154 15.77 -11.79 26.71
N THR A 155 16.04 -10.66 26.07
CA THR A 155 17.34 -9.98 26.05
C THR A 155 17.20 -8.51 26.45
N GLU A 156 18.32 -7.89 26.84
CA GLU A 156 18.39 -6.46 27.06
C GLU A 156 18.39 -5.69 25.73
N TYR A 157 17.88 -4.45 25.76
CA TYR A 157 17.77 -3.56 24.60
C TYR A 157 19.08 -3.44 23.81
N ASP A 158 20.19 -3.09 24.48
CA ASP A 158 21.47 -2.88 23.81
C ASP A 158 21.96 -4.13 23.08
N ALA A 159 21.83 -5.30 23.71
CA ALA A 159 22.21 -6.58 23.12
C ALA A 159 21.30 -6.97 21.95
N TYR A 160 20.00 -6.66 22.04
CA TYR A 160 19.05 -6.86 20.95
C TYR A 160 19.40 -5.99 19.73
N MET A 161 19.63 -4.69 19.96
CA MET A 161 20.03 -3.75 18.92
C MET A 161 21.37 -4.15 18.28
N GLU A 162 22.35 -4.57 19.07
CA GLU A 162 23.64 -5.08 18.56
C GLU A 162 23.44 -6.33 17.68
N ALA A 163 22.59 -7.26 18.11
CA ALA A 163 22.28 -8.46 17.31
C ALA A 163 21.60 -8.11 15.98
N LEU A 164 20.82 -7.04 15.92
CA LEU A 164 20.23 -6.49 14.70
C LEU A 164 21.21 -5.64 13.87
N GLY A 165 22.40 -5.32 14.40
CA GLY A 165 23.35 -4.41 13.79
C GLY A 165 22.89 -2.95 13.78
N MET A 166 22.04 -2.57 14.73
CA MET A 166 21.42 -1.25 14.85
C MET A 166 21.93 -0.49 16.08
N THR A 167 21.73 0.83 16.07
CA THR A 167 22.06 1.73 17.18
C THR A 167 20.95 2.75 17.40
N ASP A 168 20.97 3.48 18.51
CA ASP A 168 20.07 4.62 18.77
C ASP A 168 20.12 5.66 17.63
N LYS A 169 21.25 5.80 16.95
CA LYS A 169 21.37 6.68 15.78
C LYS A 169 20.50 6.23 14.61
N ASP A 170 20.26 4.92 14.47
CA ASP A 170 19.37 4.40 13.44
C ASP A 170 17.90 4.61 13.82
N ILE A 171 17.58 4.60 15.11
CA ILE A 171 16.27 5.04 15.62
C ILE A 171 16.05 6.53 15.32
N GLU A 172 17.03 7.40 15.61
CA GLU A 172 16.97 8.83 15.30
C GLU A 172 16.74 9.09 13.80
N LYS A 173 17.46 8.35 12.93
CA LYS A 173 17.26 8.44 11.47
C LYS A 173 15.87 7.97 11.05
N ALA A 174 15.39 6.86 11.63
CA ALA A 174 14.06 6.34 11.34
C ALA A 174 12.98 7.34 11.78
N ALA A 175 13.10 7.93 12.97
CA ALA A 175 12.18 8.96 13.46
C ALA A 175 12.15 10.18 12.53
N LYS A 176 13.33 10.68 12.10
CA LYS A 176 13.41 11.77 11.12
C LYS A 176 12.78 11.39 9.78
N ALA A 177 13.00 10.16 9.30
CA ALA A 177 12.38 9.69 8.08
C ALA A 177 10.85 9.64 8.22
N SER A 178 10.32 9.07 9.32
CA SER A 178 8.89 9.04 9.60
C SER A 178 8.29 10.44 9.66
N VAL A 179 8.87 11.36 10.43
CA VAL A 179 8.36 12.74 10.50
C VAL A 179 8.44 13.46 9.14
N LYS A 180 9.46 13.19 8.31
CA LYS A 180 9.50 13.72 6.93
C LYS A 180 8.29 13.24 6.11
N GLN A 181 7.89 11.98 6.25
CA GLN A 181 6.72 11.41 5.58
C GLN A 181 5.43 12.10 6.05
N GLU A 182 5.28 12.28 7.37
CA GLU A 182 4.15 12.98 7.98
C GLU A 182 4.01 14.41 7.46
N LEU A 183 5.11 15.18 7.48
CA LEU A 183 5.15 16.56 6.99
C LEU A 183 4.78 16.67 5.51
N ALA A 184 5.30 15.76 4.68
CA ALA A 184 5.01 15.74 3.24
C ALA A 184 3.54 15.41 2.98
N ALA A 185 2.97 14.45 3.70
CA ALA A 185 1.57 14.09 3.59
C ALA A 185 0.68 15.23 4.06
N GLU A 186 1.00 15.82 5.21
CA GLU A 186 0.21 16.90 5.80
C GLU A 186 0.16 18.14 4.91
N VAL A 187 1.30 18.58 4.35
CA VAL A 187 1.30 19.79 3.51
C VAL A 187 0.47 19.59 2.24
N LEU A 188 0.51 18.39 1.64
CA LEU A 188 -0.31 18.03 0.48
C LEU A 188 -1.79 17.90 0.87
N ALA A 189 -2.09 17.22 1.97
CA ALA A 189 -3.45 17.03 2.45
C ALA A 189 -4.12 18.36 2.81
N ASN A 190 -3.39 19.29 3.44
CA ASN A 190 -3.89 20.63 3.75
C ASN A 190 -4.15 21.43 2.47
N LYS A 191 -3.29 21.32 1.45
CA LYS A 191 -3.46 22.03 0.17
C LYS A 191 -4.67 21.54 -0.61
N TYR A 192 -4.92 20.23 -0.62
CA TYR A 192 -5.90 19.59 -1.50
C TYR A 192 -7.15 19.08 -0.78
N GLY A 193 -7.24 19.25 0.55
CA GLY A 193 -8.36 18.78 1.36
C GLY A 193 -8.44 17.25 1.45
N LEU A 194 -7.30 16.59 1.68
CA LEU A 194 -7.20 15.11 1.69
C LEU A 194 -7.24 14.49 3.10
N LYS A 195 -7.41 15.31 4.14
CA LYS A 195 -7.66 14.82 5.50
C LYS A 195 -9.05 14.18 5.53
N PRO A 196 -9.21 12.98 6.12
CA PRO A 196 -10.51 12.31 6.14
C PRO A 196 -11.51 13.12 6.97
N ASN A 197 -12.76 13.18 6.50
CA ASN A 197 -13.86 13.55 7.38
C ASN A 197 -14.22 12.36 8.29
N GLU A 198 -15.19 12.50 9.18
CA GLU A 198 -15.53 11.44 10.15
C GLU A 198 -16.07 10.17 9.49
N GLU A 199 -16.88 10.30 8.44
CA GLU A 199 -17.44 9.16 7.70
C GLU A 199 -16.35 8.40 6.93
N ASP A 200 -15.47 9.13 6.23
CA ASP A 200 -14.33 8.57 5.53
C ASP A 200 -13.36 7.90 6.51
N PHE A 201 -13.17 8.50 7.70
CA PHE A 201 -12.30 7.96 8.73
C PHE A 201 -12.83 6.65 9.30
N GLN A 202 -14.12 6.59 9.66
CA GLN A 202 -14.74 5.36 10.14
C GLN A 202 -14.67 4.23 9.11
N THR A 203 -14.93 4.55 7.84
CA THR A 203 -14.83 3.58 6.74
C THR A 203 -13.40 3.03 6.62
N ALA A 204 -12.39 3.90 6.76
CA ALA A 204 -11.00 3.47 6.72
C ALA A 204 -10.62 2.61 7.95
N LEU A 205 -11.11 2.94 9.15
CA LEU A 205 -10.89 2.12 10.35
C LEU A 205 -11.46 0.71 10.20
N GLU A 206 -12.65 0.56 9.61
CA GLU A 206 -13.25 -0.74 9.32
C GLU A 206 -12.39 -1.55 8.34
N ALA A 207 -11.89 -0.88 7.30
CA ALA A 207 -10.98 -1.51 6.33
C ALA A 207 -9.66 -1.95 6.98
N TYR A 208 -9.06 -1.13 7.84
CA TYR A 208 -7.86 -1.51 8.58
C TYR A 208 -8.11 -2.62 9.60
N ALA A 209 -9.26 -2.62 10.28
CA ALA A 209 -9.62 -3.67 11.21
C ALA A 209 -9.72 -5.02 10.47
N ASP A 210 -10.37 -5.07 9.30
CA ASP A 210 -10.39 -6.30 8.49
C ASP A 210 -9.01 -6.66 7.93
N GLU A 211 -8.24 -5.70 7.41
CA GLU A 211 -6.93 -5.95 6.83
C GLU A 211 -5.95 -6.53 7.87
N TYR A 212 -5.93 -5.97 9.08
CA TYR A 212 -5.09 -6.43 10.18
C TYR A 212 -5.75 -7.47 11.08
N LYS A 213 -6.94 -7.96 10.71
CA LYS A 213 -7.66 -9.05 11.39
C LYS A 213 -8.02 -8.75 12.86
N PHE A 214 -8.27 -7.49 13.17
CA PHE A 214 -8.96 -7.11 14.41
C PHE A 214 -10.45 -7.48 14.33
N ALA A 215 -11.03 -7.89 15.45
CA ALA A 215 -12.45 -8.29 15.46
C ALA A 215 -13.41 -7.10 15.24
N ASN A 216 -12.97 -5.88 15.55
CA ASN A 216 -13.72 -4.64 15.36
C ASN A 216 -12.78 -3.41 15.46
N VAL A 217 -13.34 -2.24 15.16
CA VAL A 217 -12.64 -0.95 15.22
C VAL A 217 -12.20 -0.58 16.64
N ASP A 218 -12.97 -0.93 17.68
CA ASP A 218 -12.61 -0.59 19.06
C ASP A 218 -11.27 -1.25 19.46
N LEU A 219 -11.09 -2.53 19.13
CA LEU A 219 -9.82 -3.25 19.40
C LEU A 219 -8.64 -2.69 18.60
N LEU A 220 -8.90 -2.19 17.38
CA LEU A 220 -7.88 -1.49 16.61
C LEU A 220 -7.46 -0.19 17.32
N LEU A 221 -8.42 0.59 17.82
CA LEU A 221 -8.16 1.86 18.49
C LEU A 221 -7.56 1.70 19.91
N GLU A 222 -7.76 0.55 20.54
CA GLU A 222 -7.02 0.17 21.76
C GLU A 222 -5.53 -0.09 21.47
N ALA A 223 -5.22 -0.61 20.29
CA ALA A 223 -3.84 -0.93 19.89
C ALA A 223 -3.11 0.26 19.25
N VAL A 224 -3.82 1.08 18.46
CA VAL A 224 -3.28 2.23 17.74
C VAL A 224 -4.13 3.45 18.04
N PRO A 225 -3.58 4.50 18.68
CA PRO A 225 -4.35 5.70 19.01
C PRO A 225 -5.03 6.33 17.78
N GLU A 226 -6.21 6.91 18.01
CA GLU A 226 -7.02 7.53 16.94
C GLU A 226 -6.22 8.57 16.12
N GLU A 227 -5.38 9.37 16.78
CA GLU A 227 -4.53 10.38 16.13
C GLU A 227 -3.56 9.75 15.11
N GLU A 228 -2.91 8.64 15.50
CA GLU A 228 -2.01 7.89 14.61
C GLU A 228 -2.80 7.24 13.46
N MET A 229 -4.01 6.75 13.72
CA MET A 229 -4.89 6.25 12.65
C MET A 229 -5.31 7.36 11.68
N ARG A 230 -5.63 8.57 12.15
CA ARG A 230 -5.96 9.71 11.27
C ARG A 230 -4.77 10.12 10.42
N LEU A 231 -3.56 10.05 10.98
CA LEU A 231 -2.33 10.31 10.25
C LEU A 231 -2.11 9.25 9.15
N LEU A 232 -2.28 7.96 9.46
CA LEU A 232 -2.18 6.87 8.49
C LEU A 232 -3.19 7.03 7.34
N VAL A 233 -4.46 7.28 7.65
CA VAL A 233 -5.51 7.52 6.64
C VAL A 233 -5.17 8.73 5.77
N THR A 234 -4.65 9.80 6.37
CA THR A 234 -4.22 11.00 5.63
C THR A 234 -3.08 10.67 4.66
N GLN A 235 -2.09 9.89 5.09
CA GLN A 235 -1.00 9.44 4.23
C GLN A 235 -1.51 8.60 3.06
N ASP A 236 -2.43 7.66 3.31
CA ASP A 236 -2.96 6.79 2.26
C ASP A 236 -3.84 7.55 1.26
N ASN A 237 -4.64 8.51 1.73
CA ASN A 237 -5.37 9.44 0.86
C ASN A 237 -4.42 10.23 -0.04
N VAL A 238 -3.29 10.73 0.49
CA VAL A 238 -2.28 11.45 -0.28
C VAL A 238 -1.61 10.54 -1.31
N LYS A 239 -1.19 9.33 -0.93
CA LYS A 239 -0.57 8.35 -1.84
C LYS A 239 -1.51 7.99 -2.99
N SER A 240 -2.77 7.70 -2.67
CA SER A 240 -3.80 7.40 -3.66
C SER A 240 -4.05 8.58 -4.59
N TRP A 241 -4.19 9.79 -4.04
CA TRP A 241 -4.39 11.02 -4.82
C TRP A 241 -3.23 11.30 -5.79
N LEU A 242 -1.99 11.06 -5.34
CA LEU A 242 -0.78 11.19 -6.16
C LEU A 242 -0.72 10.13 -7.25
N ALA A 243 -1.06 8.87 -6.94
CA ALA A 243 -1.09 7.78 -7.90
C ALA A 243 -2.10 8.04 -9.04
N ASP A 244 -3.28 8.57 -8.72
CA ASP A 244 -4.29 8.97 -9.72
C ASP A 244 -3.81 10.06 -10.68
N ARG A 245 -2.77 10.81 -10.29
CA ARG A 245 -2.24 11.98 -11.02
C ARG A 245 -0.83 11.77 -11.53
N CYS A 246 -0.29 10.57 -11.37
CA CYS A 246 1.01 10.21 -11.90
C CYS A 246 0.94 9.94 -13.41
N ARG A 247 2.10 9.96 -14.06
CA ARG A 247 2.25 9.54 -15.45
C ARG A 247 2.77 8.11 -15.48
N LEU A 248 1.95 7.18 -15.95
CA LEU A 248 2.38 5.80 -16.13
C LEU A 248 3.22 5.67 -17.40
N THR A 249 4.39 5.08 -17.26
CA THR A 249 5.27 4.73 -18.39
C THR A 249 5.29 3.23 -18.58
N GLU A 250 5.48 2.77 -19.82
CA GLU A 250 5.69 1.35 -20.10
C GLU A 250 6.94 0.85 -19.34
N PRO A 251 6.93 -0.40 -18.85
CA PRO A 251 8.10 -0.98 -18.19
C PRO A 251 9.28 -1.02 -19.17
N SER A 252 10.46 -0.61 -18.71
CA SER A 252 11.68 -0.75 -19.50
C SER A 252 11.89 -2.23 -19.81
N LYS A 253 11.97 -2.60 -21.10
CA LYS A 253 12.36 -3.96 -21.51
C LYS A 253 13.75 -4.23 -20.92
N LYS A 254 13.80 -4.99 -19.82
CA LYS A 254 15.06 -5.51 -19.31
C LYS A 254 15.69 -6.31 -20.43
N THR A 255 16.80 -5.80 -20.96
CA THR A 255 17.64 -6.57 -21.87
C THR A 255 18.17 -7.72 -21.04
N GLU A 256 17.59 -8.90 -21.20
CA GLU A 256 18.19 -10.15 -20.76
C GLU A 256 19.57 -10.20 -21.43
N LYS A 257 20.62 -9.98 -20.63
CA LYS A 257 21.98 -10.24 -21.08
C LYS A 257 22.13 -11.75 -21.10
N GLU A 258 22.16 -12.30 -22.32
CA GLU A 258 22.74 -13.62 -22.63
C GLU A 258 24.16 -13.76 -22.09
#